data_AF-A0A850DKA2-F1
#
_entry.id   AF-A0A850DKA2-F1
#
_cell.length_a   1.000
_cell.length_b   1.000
_cell.length_c   1.000
_cell.angle_alpha   90.00
_cell.angle_beta   90.00
_cell.angle_gamma   90.00
#
_symmetry.space_group_name_H-M   'P 1'
#
loop_
_entity.id
_entity.type
_entity.pdbx_description
1 polymer ?
#
loop_
_entity_poly.entity_id
_entity_poly.type
_entity_poly.pdbx_seq_one_letter_code
_entity_poly.pdbx_strand_id
1 'polypeptide(L)'
;MSERDDESHRGVRGTVLRTFAADPVSGEPILLKDGRFGPYVTDHTTNAALRRGDDAESLTFERAAQLLAQRRARQAAERRRAESPE
;
A
#
# COMPACT_ATOMS: atom_id res chain seq x y z
N MET A 1 25.08 -4.32 -15.34
CA MET A 1 23.69 -3.81 -15.33
C MET A 1 22.89 -4.83 -14.54
N SER A 2 22.85 -4.68 -13.22
CA SER A 2 21.76 -4.01 -12.49
C SER A 2 20.40 -4.66 -12.73
N GLU A 3 20.20 -5.84 -12.17
CA GLU A 3 18.90 -6.24 -11.66
C GLU A 3 19.23 -7.11 -10.44
N ARG A 4 19.35 -6.47 -9.27
CA ARG A 4 19.21 -7.23 -8.03
C ARG A 4 17.73 -7.48 -7.94
N ASP A 5 17.30 -8.68 -8.28
CA ASP A 5 16.07 -9.28 -7.79
C ASP A 5 16.09 -9.19 -6.26
N ASP A 6 15.68 -8.04 -5.71
CA ASP A 6 15.37 -7.88 -4.30
C ASP A 6 14.03 -8.58 -4.06
N GLU A 7 14.06 -9.90 -4.20
CA GLU A 7 12.97 -10.76 -3.80
C GLU A 7 13.07 -10.97 -2.29
N SER A 8 13.00 -9.87 -1.54
CA SER A 8 12.57 -9.91 -0.16
C SER A 8 11.10 -10.34 -0.18
N HIS A 9 10.89 -11.66 -0.18
CA HIS A 9 9.64 -12.35 0.19
C HIS A 9 9.28 -11.99 1.64
N ARG A 10 8.98 -10.71 1.88
CA ARG A 10 8.68 -10.14 3.19
C ARG A 10 7.31 -10.63 3.61
N GLY A 11 7.32 -11.80 4.23
CA GLY A 11 6.31 -12.33 5.14
C GLY A 11 4.87 -12.22 4.63
N VAL A 12 4.38 -13.29 4.04
CA VAL A 12 2.93 -13.50 3.84
C VAL A 12 2.24 -13.45 5.20
N ARG A 13 1.70 -12.29 5.56
CA ARG A 13 0.70 -12.15 6.61
C ARG A 13 -0.58 -11.65 5.96
N GLY A 14 -1.38 -12.59 5.45
CA GLY A 14 -2.68 -12.35 4.82
C GLY A 14 -2.79 -12.99 3.44
N THR A 15 -3.99 -13.50 3.13
CA THR A 15 -4.31 -14.10 1.82
C THR A 15 -4.38 -12.99 0.77
N VAL A 16 -3.67 -13.14 -0.34
CA VAL A 16 -3.77 -12.19 -1.46
C VAL A 16 -5.13 -12.40 -2.12
N LEU A 17 -5.99 -11.40 -2.03
CA LEU A 17 -7.31 -11.39 -2.66
C LEU A 17 -7.22 -10.97 -4.13
N ARG A 18 -6.37 -9.98 -4.43
CA ARG A 18 -6.21 -9.43 -5.77
C ARG A 18 -4.86 -8.75 -5.93
N THR A 19 -4.32 -8.79 -7.14
CA THR A 19 -3.11 -8.05 -7.54
C THR A 19 -3.49 -7.09 -8.66
N PHE A 20 -3.02 -5.85 -8.57
CA PHE A 20 -3.16 -4.84 -9.61
C PHE A 20 -1.80 -4.50 -10.22
N ALA A 21 -1.84 -3.64 -11.25
CA ALA A 21 -0.64 -3.12 -11.91
C ALA A 21 0.24 -2.30 -10.95
N ALA A 22 1.46 -2.00 -11.41
CA ALA A 22 2.39 -1.14 -10.70
C ALA A 22 1.81 0.28 -10.54
N ASP A 23 1.87 0.80 -9.32
CA ASP A 23 1.50 2.18 -9.02
C ASP A 23 2.51 3.13 -9.70
N PRO A 24 2.08 4.17 -10.45
CA PRO A 24 3.00 5.09 -11.12
C PRO A 24 3.85 5.93 -10.14
N VAL A 25 3.52 5.93 -8.84
CA VAL A 25 4.24 6.70 -7.82
C VAL A 25 5.30 5.84 -7.12
N SER A 26 5.01 4.60 -6.74
CA SER A 26 6.02 3.71 -6.15
C SER A 26 6.78 2.86 -7.17
N GLY A 27 6.21 2.60 -8.34
CA GLY A 27 6.73 1.63 -9.30
C GLY A 27 6.49 0.17 -8.91
N GLU A 28 5.79 -0.09 -7.80
CA GLU A 28 5.55 -1.43 -7.26
C GLU A 28 4.11 -1.89 -7.49
N PRO A 29 3.86 -3.20 -7.70
CA PRO A 29 2.52 -3.75 -7.87
C PRO A 29 1.68 -3.58 -6.61
N ILE A 30 0.42 -3.18 -6.79
CA ILE A 30 -0.51 -3.04 -5.66
C ILE A 30 -1.17 -4.38 -5.37
N LEU A 31 -0.99 -4.89 -4.15
CA LEU A 31 -1.60 -6.11 -3.66
C LEU A 31 -2.73 -5.78 -2.69
N LEU A 32 -3.91 -6.35 -2.93
CA LEU A 32 -5.01 -6.39 -1.99
C LEU A 32 -4.95 -7.70 -1.21
N LYS A 33 -4.87 -7.61 0.12
CA LYS A 33 -4.73 -8.74 1.01
C LYS A 33 -5.79 -8.72 2.09
N ASP A 34 -6.27 -9.89 2.49
CA ASP A 34 -7.13 -10.06 3.65
C ASP A 34 -6.27 -10.29 4.91
N GLY A 35 -6.45 -9.43 5.92
CA GLY A 35 -5.70 -9.48 7.16
C GLY A 35 -6.60 -9.59 8.39
N ARG A 36 -5.99 -9.76 9.57
CA ARG A 36 -6.70 -9.90 10.86
C ARG A 36 -7.68 -8.74 11.16
N PHE A 37 -7.40 -7.55 10.62
CA PHE A 37 -8.20 -6.34 10.85
C PHE A 37 -9.09 -5.97 9.66
N GLY A 38 -9.22 -6.89 8.70
CA GLY A 38 -9.93 -6.67 7.43
C GLY A 38 -8.99 -6.48 6.24
N PRO A 39 -9.56 -6.26 5.05
CA PRO A 39 -8.82 -6.12 3.81
C PRO A 39 -7.98 -4.83 3.79
N TYR A 40 -6.81 -4.92 3.19
CA TYR A 40 -5.88 -3.80 3.05
C TYR A 40 -5.09 -3.90 1.74
N VAL A 41 -4.68 -2.75 1.22
CA VAL A 41 -3.78 -2.67 0.05
C VAL A 41 -2.35 -2.39 0.48
N THR A 42 -1.41 -2.96 -0.25
CA THR A 42 0.03 -2.80 -0.04
C THR A 42 0.76 -2.72 -1.37
N ASP A 43 1.69 -1.79 -1.50
CA ASP A 43 2.65 -1.71 -2.61
C ASP A 43 4.05 -2.16 -2.16
N HIS A 44 4.15 -3.08 -1.19
CA HIS A 44 5.39 -3.50 -0.51
C HIS A 44 6.04 -2.41 0.38
N THR A 45 6.01 -1.16 -0.06
CA THR A 45 6.54 -0.01 0.67
C THR A 45 5.51 0.61 1.64
N THR A 46 4.27 0.83 1.19
CA THR A 46 3.19 1.47 1.96
C THR A 46 2.02 0.50 2.18
N ASN A 47 1.40 0.59 3.35
CA ASN A 47 0.24 -0.22 3.69
C ASN A 47 -0.94 0.70 4.02
N ALA A 48 -2.04 0.56 3.27
CA ALA A 48 -3.26 1.32 3.50
C ALA A 48 -4.44 0.35 3.68
N ALA A 49 -5.10 0.44 4.84
CA ALA A 49 -6.34 -0.29 5.08
C ALA A 49 -7.47 0.27 4.19
N LEU A 50 -8.39 -0.59 3.77
CA LEU A 50 -9.62 -0.15 3.13
C LEU A 50 -10.44 0.70 4.12
N ARG A 51 -11.11 1.75 3.62
CA ARG A 51 -11.96 2.58 4.47
C ARG A 51 -13.33 1.92 4.65
N ARG A 52 -14.08 2.37 5.66
CA ARG A 52 -15.48 1.97 5.82
C ARG A 52 -16.27 2.36 4.56
N GLY A 53 -16.74 1.36 3.81
CA GLY A 53 -17.45 1.53 2.55
C GLY A 53 -16.63 1.17 1.30
N ASP A 54 -15.34 0.84 1.42
CA ASP A 54 -14.59 0.19 0.35
C ASP A 54 -14.69 -1.33 0.51
N ASP A 55 -15.28 -1.99 -0.48
CA ASP A 55 -15.34 -3.45 -0.57
C ASP A 55 -14.12 -4.00 -1.28
N ALA A 56 -13.51 -5.05 -0.72
CA ALA A 56 -12.36 -5.71 -1.31
C ALA A 56 -12.65 -6.28 -2.70
N GLU A 57 -13.87 -6.76 -2.92
CA GLU A 57 -14.28 -7.37 -4.19
C GLU A 57 -14.50 -6.33 -5.29
N SER A 58 -15.01 -5.16 -4.92
CA SER A 58 -15.30 -4.04 -5.84
C SER A 58 -14.16 -3.02 -5.93
N LEU A 59 -13.03 -3.27 -5.26
CA LEU A 59 -11.90 -2.36 -5.24
C LEU A 59 -11.25 -2.30 -6.63
N THR A 60 -11.09 -1.08 -7.16
CA THR A 60 -10.42 -0.83 -8.44
C THR A 60 -8.97 -0.41 -8.23
N PHE A 61 -8.16 -0.51 -9.29
CA PHE A 61 -6.76 -0.06 -9.27
C PHE A 61 -6.64 1.41 -8.86
N GLU A 62 -7.44 2.29 -9.46
CA GLU A 62 -7.42 3.73 -9.14
C GLU A 62 -7.72 3.97 -7.66
N ARG A 63 -8.69 3.25 -7.10
CA ARG A 63 -9.03 3.37 -5.68
C ARG A 63 -7.91 2.86 -4.78
N ALA A 64 -7.31 1.72 -5.12
CA ALA A 64 -6.18 1.14 -4.40
C ALA A 64 -4.98 2.10 -4.40
N ALA A 65 -4.62 2.64 -5.57
CA ALA A 65 -3.56 3.64 -5.74
C ALA A 65 -3.86 4.90 -4.93
N GLN A 66 -5.11 5.37 -4.95
CA GLN A 66 -5.54 6.53 -4.18
C GLN A 66 -5.38 6.33 -2.66
N LEU A 67 -5.73 5.15 -2.14
CA LEU A 67 -5.58 4.82 -0.71
C LEU A 67 -4.10 4.85 -0.29
N LEU A 68 -3.22 4.27 -1.12
CA LEU A 68 -1.78 4.30 -0.89
C LEU A 68 -1.21 5.72 -0.96
N ALA A 69 -1.57 6.49 -2.00
CA ALA A 69 -1.15 7.88 -2.14
C ALA A 69 -1.57 8.74 -0.94
N GLN A 70 -2.81 8.60 -0.48
CA GLN A 70 -3.30 9.29 0.72
C GLN A 70 -2.50 8.89 1.97
N ARG A 71 -2.17 7.60 2.12
CA ARG A 71 -1.37 7.12 3.25
C ARG A 71 0.05 7.68 3.20
N ARG A 72 0.69 7.71 2.02
CA ARG A 72 2.01 8.32 1.83
C ARG A 72 2.00 9.80 2.15
N ALA A 73 1.01 10.54 1.66
CA ALA A 73 0.85 11.97 1.94
C ALA A 73 0.70 12.26 3.44
N ARG A 74 -0.11 11.45 4.15
CA ARG A 74 -0.24 11.55 5.61
C ARG A 74 1.08 11.28 6.33
N GLN A 75 1.80 10.21 5.97
CA GLN A 75 3.10 9.89 6.57
C GLN A 75 4.11 11.03 6.38
N ALA A 76 4.16 11.64 5.19
CA ALA A 76 5.06 12.77 4.92
C ALA A 76 4.69 14.02 5.75
N ALA A 77 3.39 14.29 5.93
CA ALA A 77 2.91 15.39 6.77
C ALA A 77 3.23 15.16 8.26
N GLU A 78 3.06 13.92 8.75
CA GLU A 78 3.39 13.54 10.14
C GLU A 78 4.88 13.74 10.42
N ARG A 79 5.77 13.37 9.49
CA ARG A 79 7.22 13.58 9.65
C ARG A 79 7.62 15.05 9.72
N ARG A 80 7.06 15.90 8.85
CA ARG A 80 7.34 17.36 8.90
C ARG A 80 6.92 18.01 10.22
N ARG A 81 5.84 17.52 10.83
CA ARG A 81 5.38 18.02 12.13
C ARG A 81 6.26 17.56 13.29
N ALA A 82 6.90 16.39 13.16
CA ALA A 82 7.83 15.87 14.17
C ALA A 82 9.23 16.50 14.08
N GLU A 83 9.61 17.02 12.91
CA GLU A 83 10.92 17.65 12.64
C GLU A 83 10.90 19.18 12.76
N SER A 84 9.98 19.72 13.56
CA SER A 84 10.09 21.09 14.07
C SER A 84 10.62 21.01 15.50
N PRO A 85 11.96 21.06 15.71
CA PRO A 85 12.50 21.41 17.00
C PRO A 85 12.30 22.92 17.20
N GLU A 86 11.71 23.31 18.32
CA GLU A 86 12.02 24.61 18.94
C GLU A 86 13.33 24.49 19.73
#